data_AF-A0A8H8UW32-F1
#
_entry.id   AF-A0A8H8UW32-F1
#
_cell.length_a   1.000
_cell.length_b   1.000
_cell.length_c   1.000
_cell.angle_alpha   90.00
_cell.angle_beta   90.00
_cell.angle_gamma   90.00
#
_symmetry.space_group_name_H-M   'P 1'
#
loop_
_entity.id
_entity.type
_entity.pdbx_description
1 polymer ?
#
loop_
_entity_poly.entity_id
_entity_poly.type
_entity_poly.pdbx_seq_one_letter_code
_entity_poly.pdbx_strand_id
1 'polypeptide(L)'
;MVMGVITLGLLAVGAQGAYYTLIKPLHNYPEDVAKFIRRAIFYENKMDIKECMKNYQRAITASEMLSMDPLSDEVTGLKIMYAGIAEKCHAFDKGVEWLERLRFEMLTLMEERREELGTIGWLKVMKRVIGISVKIGDLQVLDKDDANAEKTYEWSVKEAMRVMSIQTRLNEDEERPWTVLEIAAIFENMASFYERTNKFDYATTLYIQAANLFHPPSCHSVILLNNVGACNMQRRLPSGEPMDRETQLESAKKWMEKALDVASNIKPPARTEECDQGCVVALHNIGEVEEQLGKMDEAMLKFQEAQSLAFAIGFADAYQNAGVAQERIKAKQAGTYESPEDRKKREKEEQRRIDEARTGGLPPLTLSKAGPGSRKRE
;
A
#
# COMPACT_ATOMS: atom_id res chain seq x y z
N MET A 1 -10.87 -16.18 -1.26
CA MET A 1 -10.49 -14.80 -0.88
C MET A 1 -9.32 -15.00 0.05
N VAL A 2 -8.16 -14.46 -0.32
CA VAL A 2 -6.90 -14.64 0.40
C VAL A 2 -7.14 -14.32 1.87
N MET A 3 -6.63 -15.17 2.77
CA MET A 3 -6.65 -14.96 4.22
C MET A 3 -6.15 -13.54 4.49
N GLY A 4 -7.09 -12.66 4.81
CA GLY A 4 -6.86 -11.23 4.90
C GLY A 4 -6.18 -10.90 6.20
N VAL A 5 -4.86 -11.10 6.24
CA VAL A 5 -4.03 -10.49 7.27
C VAL A 5 -4.30 -8.98 7.22
N ILE A 6 -4.49 -8.35 8.37
CA ILE A 6 -4.80 -6.91 8.50
C ILE A 6 -3.71 -6.00 7.88
N THR A 7 -2.59 -6.56 7.42
CA THR A 7 -1.51 -5.83 6.74
C THR A 7 -2.06 -4.95 5.61
N LEU A 8 -2.97 -5.44 4.76
CA LEU A 8 -3.54 -4.66 3.64
C LEU A 8 -4.23 -3.34 4.06
N GLY A 9 -4.84 -3.28 5.25
CA GLY A 9 -5.48 -2.06 5.76
C GLY A 9 -4.47 -1.01 6.23
N LEU A 10 -3.35 -1.43 6.82
CA LEU A 10 -2.25 -0.54 7.20
C LEU A 10 -1.40 -0.11 5.99
N LEU A 11 -1.28 -0.94 4.96
CA LEU A 11 -0.55 -0.60 3.72
C LEU A 11 -1.13 0.62 2.99
N ALA A 12 -2.46 0.81 3.03
CA ALA A 12 -3.11 2.00 2.49
C ALA A 12 -2.79 3.26 3.32
N VAL A 13 -2.54 3.11 4.62
CA VAL A 13 -2.13 4.20 5.52
C VAL A 13 -0.64 4.54 5.33
N GLY A 14 0.23 3.56 5.04
CA GLY A 14 1.66 3.76 4.79
C GLY A 14 1.96 4.54 3.50
N ALA A 15 1.40 4.13 2.36
CA ALA A 15 1.63 4.83 1.08
C ALA A 15 1.04 6.26 1.07
N GLN A 16 -0.18 6.40 1.62
CA GLN A 16 -0.83 7.69 1.75
C GLN A 16 -0.13 8.57 2.81
N GLY A 17 0.28 7.99 3.93
CA GLY A 17 1.03 8.65 5.00
C GLY A 17 2.41 9.13 4.54
N ALA A 18 3.17 8.32 3.80
CA ALA A 18 4.45 8.69 3.21
C ALA A 18 4.30 9.83 2.20
N TYR A 19 3.25 9.81 1.36
CA TYR A 19 2.93 10.94 0.49
C TYR A 19 2.64 12.20 1.31
N TYR A 20 1.83 12.10 2.37
CA TYR A 20 1.52 13.26 3.22
C TYR A 20 2.71 13.75 4.07
N THR A 21 3.67 12.90 4.44
CA THR A 21 4.87 13.29 5.21
C THR A 21 6.01 13.80 4.33
N LEU A 22 6.21 13.20 3.17
CA LEU A 22 7.30 13.56 2.25
C LEU A 22 6.96 14.72 1.32
N ILE A 23 5.68 14.88 0.96
CA ILE A 23 5.26 15.75 -0.15
C ILE A 23 4.35 16.91 0.27
N LYS A 24 3.70 16.90 1.45
CA LYS A 24 2.75 17.96 1.82
C LYS A 24 3.46 19.32 2.00
N PRO A 25 3.22 20.31 1.12
CA PRO A 25 3.78 21.65 1.28
C PRO A 25 2.89 22.54 2.14
N LEU A 26 3.50 23.49 2.86
CA LEU A 26 2.82 24.70 3.32
C LEU A 26 2.60 25.62 2.10
N HIS A 27 1.40 26.17 1.94
CA HIS A 27 1.05 26.96 0.76
C HIS A 27 1.48 28.43 0.90
N ASN A 28 2.49 28.87 0.13
CA ASN A 28 2.83 30.28 -0.08
C ASN A 28 2.87 30.63 -1.58
N TYR A 29 1.74 30.46 -2.27
CA TYR A 29 1.63 30.83 -3.68
C TYR A 29 1.35 32.33 -3.85
N PRO A 30 2.03 33.02 -4.80
CA PRO A 30 1.59 34.33 -5.27
C PRO A 30 0.15 34.27 -5.77
N GLU A 31 -0.61 35.34 -5.61
CA GLU A 31 -2.06 35.36 -5.93
C GLU A 31 -2.34 35.02 -7.40
N ASP A 32 -1.43 35.37 -8.31
CA ASP A 32 -1.52 35.04 -9.74
C ASP A 32 -1.43 33.54 -10.04
N VAL A 33 -0.79 32.76 -9.17
CA VAL A 33 -0.75 31.29 -9.24
C VAL A 33 -1.90 30.70 -8.43
N ALA A 34 -2.11 31.21 -7.21
CA ALA A 34 -3.10 30.70 -6.26
C ALA A 34 -4.53 30.71 -6.82
N LYS A 35 -4.90 31.74 -7.60
CA LYS A 35 -6.22 31.84 -8.24
C LYS A 35 -6.52 30.67 -9.18
N PHE A 36 -5.51 30.16 -9.90
CA PHE A 36 -5.67 29.02 -10.80
C PHE A 36 -5.73 27.71 -10.04
N ILE A 37 -4.92 27.54 -8.98
CA ILE A 37 -4.98 26.37 -8.09
C ILE A 37 -6.37 26.24 -7.45
N ARG A 38 -6.92 27.33 -6.90
CA ARG A 38 -8.28 27.33 -6.31
C ARG A 38 -9.34 26.92 -7.33
N ARG A 39 -9.22 27.40 -8.58
CA ARG A 39 -10.13 26.99 -9.66
C ARG A 39 -9.97 25.52 -10.02
N ALA A 40 -8.74 25.01 -10.06
CA ALA A 40 -8.49 23.62 -10.36
C ALA A 40 -9.14 22.69 -9.32
N ILE A 41 -8.93 22.95 -8.03
CA ILE A 41 -9.55 22.22 -6.91
C ILE A 41 -11.09 22.32 -6.96
N PHE A 42 -11.62 23.49 -7.32
CA PHE A 42 -13.06 23.65 -7.50
C PHE A 42 -13.63 22.75 -8.62
N TYR A 43 -12.98 22.69 -9.77
CA TYR A 43 -13.40 21.83 -10.88
C TYR A 43 -13.15 20.35 -10.61
N GLU A 44 -12.11 20.03 -9.85
CA GLU A 44 -11.85 18.68 -9.36
C GLU A 44 -13.01 18.17 -8.49
N ASN A 45 -13.48 18.96 -7.53
CA ASN A 45 -14.65 18.61 -6.70
C ASN A 45 -15.94 18.49 -7.52
N LYS A 46 -16.03 19.19 -8.66
CA LYS A 46 -17.14 19.05 -9.62
C LYS A 46 -16.99 17.88 -10.57
N MET A 47 -15.90 17.13 -10.50
CA MET A 47 -15.53 16.06 -11.44
C MET A 47 -15.40 16.55 -12.91
N ASP A 48 -15.17 17.85 -13.12
CA ASP A 48 -14.82 18.40 -14.43
C ASP A 48 -13.29 18.34 -14.60
N ILE A 49 -12.81 17.15 -14.92
CA ILE A 49 -11.38 16.85 -15.06
C ILE A 49 -10.72 17.72 -16.13
N LYS A 50 -11.42 18.04 -17.21
CA LYS A 50 -10.88 18.82 -18.32
C LYS A 50 -10.56 20.25 -17.89
N GLU A 51 -11.49 20.93 -17.24
CA GLU A 51 -11.23 22.27 -16.72
C GLU A 51 -10.29 22.24 -15.51
N CYS A 52 -10.30 21.18 -14.69
CA CYS A 52 -9.31 20.97 -13.64
C CYS A 52 -7.87 20.98 -14.19
N MET A 53 -7.56 20.09 -15.15
CA MET A 53 -6.24 19.99 -15.77
C MET A 53 -5.79 21.32 -16.40
N LYS A 54 -6.71 22.01 -17.10
CA LYS A 54 -6.43 23.31 -17.73
C LYS A 54 -6.08 24.39 -16.72
N ASN A 55 -6.73 24.41 -15.56
CA ASN A 55 -6.40 25.38 -14.51
C ASN A 55 -5.07 25.05 -13.81
N TYR A 56 -4.73 23.77 -13.62
CA TYR A 56 -3.40 23.40 -13.15
C TYR A 56 -2.29 23.76 -14.14
N GLN A 57 -2.47 23.51 -15.44
CA GLN A 57 -1.52 23.94 -16.47
C GLN A 57 -1.31 25.46 -16.45
N ARG A 58 -2.38 26.24 -16.31
CA ARG A 58 -2.29 27.70 -16.16
C ARG A 58 -1.53 28.11 -14.90
N ALA A 59 -1.71 27.40 -13.79
CA ALA A 59 -0.95 27.66 -12.57
C ALA A 59 0.55 27.38 -12.78
N ILE A 60 0.91 26.28 -13.46
CA ILE A 60 2.30 25.94 -13.77
C ILE A 60 2.92 27.02 -14.66
N THR A 61 2.25 27.39 -15.75
CA THR A 61 2.73 28.48 -16.63
C THR A 61 2.86 29.80 -15.88
N ALA A 62 1.91 30.13 -15.00
CA ALA A 62 1.99 31.34 -14.19
C ALA A 62 3.21 31.31 -13.24
N SER A 63 3.53 30.16 -12.65
CA SER A 63 4.71 30.01 -11.79
C SER A 63 6.03 30.21 -12.57
N GLU A 64 6.09 29.72 -13.81
CA GLU A 64 7.24 29.90 -14.70
C GLU A 64 7.38 31.37 -15.15
N MET A 65 6.26 32.03 -15.49
CA MET A 65 6.25 33.45 -15.87
C MET A 65 6.70 34.37 -14.73
N LEU A 66 6.41 34.00 -13.49
CA LEU A 66 6.88 34.71 -12.29
C LEU A 66 8.31 34.31 -11.89
N SER A 67 8.96 33.42 -12.65
CA SER A 67 10.31 32.90 -12.36
C SER A 67 10.43 32.35 -10.95
N MET A 68 9.38 31.68 -10.46
CA MET A 68 9.44 30.93 -9.19
C MET A 68 10.50 29.84 -9.30
N ASP A 69 11.24 29.59 -8.21
CA ASP A 69 12.29 28.57 -8.22
C ASP A 69 11.68 27.19 -8.58
N PRO A 70 12.14 26.53 -9.66
CA PRO A 70 11.64 25.22 -10.07
C PRO A 70 11.88 24.11 -9.03
N LEU A 71 12.83 24.29 -8.12
CA LEU A 71 13.11 23.39 -6.99
C LEU A 71 12.43 23.83 -5.68
N SER A 72 11.58 24.85 -5.70
CA SER A 72 10.78 25.25 -4.53
C SER A 72 9.68 24.23 -4.21
N ASP A 73 9.26 24.20 -2.94
CA ASP A 73 8.16 23.35 -2.49
C ASP A 73 6.84 23.69 -3.20
N GLU A 74 6.62 24.98 -3.50
CA GLU A 74 5.45 25.47 -4.19
C GLU A 74 5.36 24.94 -5.62
N VAL A 75 6.43 25.09 -6.42
CA VAL A 75 6.43 24.69 -7.83
C VAL A 75 6.43 23.17 -7.98
N THR A 76 7.27 22.47 -7.23
CA THR A 76 7.32 21.00 -7.27
C THR A 76 6.00 20.40 -6.78
N GLY A 77 5.45 20.89 -5.67
CA GLY A 77 4.14 20.49 -5.16
C GLY A 77 3.01 20.71 -6.18
N LEU A 78 3.03 21.82 -6.90
CA LEU A 78 2.07 22.10 -7.98
C LEU A 78 2.16 21.09 -9.13
N LYS A 79 3.38 20.78 -9.60
CA LYS A 79 3.59 19.80 -10.67
C LYS A 79 3.21 18.38 -10.22
N ILE A 80 3.39 18.03 -8.95
CA ILE A 80 2.95 16.75 -8.37
C ILE A 80 1.42 16.69 -8.27
N MET A 81 0.75 17.76 -7.81
CA MET A 81 -0.72 17.81 -7.75
C MET A 81 -1.35 17.60 -9.14
N TYR A 82 -0.79 18.21 -10.18
CA TYR A 82 -1.24 17.98 -11.55
C TYR A 82 -1.12 16.50 -11.96
N ALA A 83 -0.01 15.84 -11.60
CA ALA A 83 0.18 14.41 -11.84
C ALA A 83 -0.87 13.54 -11.10
N GLY A 84 -1.27 13.94 -9.89
CA GLY A 84 -2.29 13.25 -9.10
C GLY A 84 -3.66 13.18 -9.75
N ILE A 85 -3.96 14.05 -10.73
CA ILE A 85 -5.20 13.96 -11.53
C ILE A 85 -5.20 12.69 -12.39
N ALA A 86 -4.04 12.29 -12.92
CA ALA A 86 -3.91 11.11 -13.76
C ALA A 86 -4.32 9.84 -12.99
N GLU A 87 -3.97 9.75 -11.72
CA GLU A 87 -4.39 8.68 -10.82
C GLU A 87 -5.92 8.63 -10.65
N LYS A 88 -6.57 9.77 -10.42
CA LYS A 88 -8.03 9.87 -10.29
C LYS A 88 -8.77 9.47 -11.57
N CYS A 89 -8.12 9.63 -12.72
CA CYS A 89 -8.67 9.28 -14.02
C CYS A 89 -8.30 7.86 -14.46
N HIS A 90 -7.56 7.11 -13.63
CA HIS A 90 -6.98 5.81 -13.99
C HIS A 90 -6.08 5.85 -15.24
N ALA A 91 -5.47 7.00 -15.53
CA ALA A 91 -4.49 7.19 -16.60
C ALA A 91 -3.07 7.07 -16.03
N PHE A 92 -2.75 5.90 -15.47
CA PHE A 92 -1.52 5.68 -14.69
C PHE A 92 -0.26 5.86 -15.52
N ASP A 93 -0.25 5.39 -16.77
CA ASP A 93 0.83 5.58 -17.74
C ASP A 93 1.19 7.07 -17.93
N LYS A 94 0.19 7.95 -18.00
CA LYS A 94 0.36 9.40 -18.13
C LYS A 94 0.87 10.05 -16.85
N GLY A 95 0.41 9.56 -15.70
CA GLY A 95 0.94 9.99 -14.41
C GLY A 95 2.43 9.66 -14.27
N VAL A 96 2.81 8.43 -14.64
CA VAL A 96 4.21 7.97 -14.65
C VAL A 96 5.05 8.80 -15.61
N GLU A 97 4.61 8.99 -16.86
CA GLU A 97 5.30 9.80 -17.87
C GLU A 97 5.60 11.22 -17.36
N TRP A 98 4.61 11.85 -16.71
CA TRP A 98 4.75 13.19 -16.17
C TRP A 98 5.69 13.26 -14.97
N LEU A 99 5.54 12.35 -14.00
CA LEU A 99 6.38 12.33 -12.81
C LEU A 99 7.83 11.96 -13.13
N GLU A 100 8.07 11.10 -14.12
CA GLU A 100 9.41 10.79 -14.63
C GLU A 100 10.08 12.03 -15.21
N ARG A 101 9.36 12.82 -16.03
CA ARG A 101 9.88 14.09 -16.56
C ARG A 101 10.20 15.07 -15.44
N LEU A 102 9.32 15.19 -14.44
CA LEU A 102 9.55 16.05 -13.27
C LEU A 102 10.77 15.60 -12.47
N ARG A 103 10.88 14.30 -12.17
CA ARG A 103 12.02 13.72 -11.44
C ARG A 103 13.33 13.98 -12.18
N PHE A 104 13.32 13.81 -13.50
CA PHE A 104 14.47 14.09 -14.36
C PHE A 104 14.87 15.57 -14.32
N GLU A 105 13.91 16.49 -14.53
CA GLU A 105 14.13 17.94 -14.44
C GLU A 105 14.76 18.33 -13.10
N MET A 106 14.21 17.82 -11.99
CA MET A 106 14.72 18.11 -10.65
C MET A 106 16.15 17.59 -10.46
N LEU A 107 16.44 16.35 -10.86
CA LEU A 107 17.78 15.78 -10.76
C LEU A 107 18.81 16.56 -11.57
N THR A 108 18.46 17.03 -12.77
CA THR A 108 19.33 17.87 -13.61
C THR A 108 19.63 19.20 -12.92
N LEU A 109 18.58 19.92 -12.49
CA LEU A 109 18.73 21.22 -11.82
C LEU A 109 19.52 21.11 -10.50
N MET A 110 19.38 20.00 -9.78
CA MET A 110 20.15 19.74 -8.56
C MET A 110 21.64 19.59 -8.81
N GLU A 111 22.03 18.96 -9.91
CA GLU A 111 23.45 18.81 -10.25
C GLU A 111 24.03 20.15 -10.76
N GLU A 112 23.26 20.89 -11.58
CA GLU A 112 23.65 22.22 -12.07
C GLU A 112 23.81 23.24 -10.93
N ARG A 113 22.93 23.19 -9.93
CA ARG A 113 22.92 24.11 -8.77
C ARG A 113 23.59 23.50 -7.53
N ARG A 114 24.45 22.49 -7.70
CA ARG A 114 25.02 21.74 -6.58
C ARG A 114 25.80 22.61 -5.58
N GLU A 115 26.57 23.57 -6.08
CA GLU A 115 27.32 24.51 -5.23
C GLU A 115 26.40 25.48 -4.49
N GLU A 116 25.36 25.99 -5.15
CA GLU A 116 24.37 26.89 -4.57
C GLU A 116 23.55 26.21 -3.46
N LEU A 117 23.10 24.98 -3.71
CA LEU A 117 22.28 24.22 -2.77
C LEU A 117 23.07 23.81 -1.52
N GLY A 118 24.37 23.56 -1.67
CA GLY A 118 25.18 22.89 -0.65
C GLY A 118 24.59 21.54 -0.21
N THR A 119 25.14 20.96 0.85
CA THR A 119 24.72 19.63 1.33
C THR A 119 23.27 19.64 1.83
N ILE A 120 22.89 20.64 2.62
CA ILE A 120 21.55 20.71 3.24
C ILE A 120 20.46 20.96 2.20
N GLY A 121 20.67 21.89 1.26
CA GLY A 121 19.74 22.13 0.16
C GLY A 121 19.58 20.89 -0.72
N TRP A 122 20.69 20.21 -1.05
CA TRP A 122 20.65 18.96 -1.81
C TRP A 122 19.82 17.88 -1.09
N LEU A 123 20.00 17.70 0.21
CA LEU A 123 19.22 16.74 1.02
C LEU A 123 17.72 17.07 1.02
N LYS A 124 17.35 18.36 1.10
CA LYS A 124 15.94 18.82 1.02
C LYS A 124 15.30 18.54 -0.33
N VAL A 125 16.03 18.73 -1.44
CA VAL A 125 15.49 18.41 -2.77
C VAL A 125 15.40 16.90 -2.98
N MET A 126 16.38 16.12 -2.54
CA MET A 126 16.32 14.64 -2.63
C MET A 126 15.09 14.05 -1.95
N LYS A 127 14.60 14.66 -0.87
CA LYS A 127 13.35 14.25 -0.20
C LYS A 127 12.18 14.17 -1.16
N ARG A 128 12.02 15.19 -1.99
CA ARG A 128 10.95 15.28 -2.99
C ARG A 128 11.22 14.39 -4.18
N VAL A 129 12.47 14.31 -4.65
CA VAL A 129 12.85 13.41 -5.76
C VAL A 129 12.57 11.94 -5.42
N ILE A 130 12.96 11.49 -4.23
CA ILE A 130 12.69 10.12 -3.76
C ILE A 130 11.19 9.91 -3.53
N GLY A 131 10.49 10.89 -2.94
CA GLY A 131 9.03 10.83 -2.80
C GLY A 131 8.29 10.71 -4.14
N ILE A 132 8.71 11.45 -5.17
CA ILE A 132 8.20 11.32 -6.55
C ILE A 132 8.49 9.93 -7.09
N SER A 133 9.70 9.40 -6.86
CA SER A 133 10.06 8.04 -7.29
C SER A 133 9.18 6.97 -6.63
N VAL A 134 8.92 7.06 -5.33
CA VAL A 134 7.95 6.18 -4.66
C VAL A 134 6.57 6.27 -5.31
N LYS A 135 6.10 7.49 -5.60
CA LYS A 135 4.80 7.69 -6.27
C LYS A 135 4.76 7.09 -7.67
N ILE A 136 5.85 7.18 -8.43
CA ILE A 136 5.99 6.49 -9.73
C ILE A 136 5.85 4.98 -9.54
N GLY A 137 6.51 4.41 -8.54
CA GLY A 137 6.38 2.99 -8.19
C GLY A 137 4.93 2.60 -7.89
N ASP A 138 4.22 3.41 -7.08
CA ASP A 138 2.81 3.15 -6.76
C ASP A 138 1.92 3.15 -8.01
N LEU A 139 2.11 4.12 -8.92
CA LEU A 139 1.37 4.17 -10.18
C LEU A 139 1.70 2.99 -11.09
N GLN A 140 2.95 2.55 -11.14
CA GLN A 140 3.37 1.36 -11.90
C GLN A 140 2.71 0.09 -11.36
N VAL A 141 2.58 -0.06 -10.04
CA VAL A 141 1.83 -1.18 -9.43
C VAL A 141 0.34 -1.12 -9.83
N LEU A 142 -0.28 0.06 -9.81
CA LEU A 142 -1.67 0.23 -10.24
C LEU A 142 -1.86 -0.08 -11.74
N ASP A 143 -0.86 0.21 -12.55
CA ASP A 143 -0.83 -0.13 -13.99
C ASP A 143 -0.42 -1.58 -14.26
N LYS A 144 -0.17 -2.38 -13.20
CA LYS A 144 0.27 -3.79 -13.26
C LYS A 144 1.63 -3.98 -13.93
N ASP A 145 2.49 -2.96 -13.87
CA ASP A 145 3.89 -2.99 -14.32
C ASP A 145 4.84 -3.25 -13.14
N ASP A 146 4.70 -4.42 -12.53
CA ASP A 146 5.49 -4.81 -11.35
C ASP A 146 7.01 -4.80 -11.62
N ALA A 147 7.42 -5.07 -12.86
CA ALA A 147 8.82 -5.13 -13.23
C ALA A 147 9.51 -3.76 -13.19
N ASN A 148 8.82 -2.71 -13.64
CA ASN A 148 9.35 -1.35 -13.50
C ASN A 148 9.12 -0.79 -12.10
N ALA A 149 8.00 -1.14 -11.45
CA ALA A 149 7.76 -0.77 -10.05
C ALA A 149 8.92 -1.24 -9.14
N GLU A 150 9.36 -2.49 -9.28
CA GLU A 150 10.48 -3.05 -8.51
C GLU A 150 11.76 -2.22 -8.68
N LYS A 151 12.13 -1.88 -9.91
CA LYS A 151 13.33 -1.07 -10.21
C LYS A 151 13.21 0.34 -9.62
N THR A 152 12.02 0.93 -9.70
CA THR A 152 11.75 2.27 -9.16
C THR A 152 11.85 2.30 -7.64
N TYR A 153 11.30 1.29 -6.95
CA TYR A 153 11.43 1.18 -5.49
C TYR A 153 12.88 0.87 -5.08
N GLU A 154 13.59 0.01 -5.81
CA GLU A 154 15.01 -0.28 -5.55
C GLU A 154 15.86 0.99 -5.64
N TRP A 155 15.65 1.81 -6.68
CA TRP A 155 16.31 3.11 -6.81
C TRP A 155 15.98 4.02 -5.61
N SER A 156 14.72 4.04 -5.17
CA SER A 156 14.26 4.86 -4.06
C SER A 156 14.93 4.47 -2.74
N VAL A 157 15.01 3.16 -2.43
CA VAL A 157 15.70 2.64 -1.24
C VAL A 157 17.21 2.92 -1.31
N LYS A 158 17.83 2.71 -2.48
CA LYS A 158 19.26 3.00 -2.68
C LYS A 158 19.59 4.47 -2.41
N GLU A 159 18.81 5.40 -2.96
CA GLU A 159 19.02 6.82 -2.70
C GLU A 159 18.64 7.20 -1.26
N ALA A 160 17.64 6.57 -0.64
CA ALA A 160 17.33 6.75 0.78
C ALA A 160 18.52 6.35 1.68
N MET A 161 19.22 5.26 1.37
CA MET A 161 20.45 4.88 2.06
C MET A 161 21.58 5.89 1.84
N ARG A 162 21.68 6.45 0.63
CA ARG A 162 22.68 7.48 0.31
C ARG A 162 22.43 8.77 1.08
N VAL A 163 21.20 9.28 1.10
CA VAL A 163 20.85 10.49 1.89
C VAL A 163 21.07 10.25 3.37
N MET A 164 20.73 9.06 3.88
CA MET A 164 20.99 8.68 5.27
C MET A 164 22.50 8.74 5.59
N SER A 165 23.35 8.13 4.75
CA SER A 165 24.81 8.14 4.93
C SER A 165 25.43 9.54 4.83
N ILE A 166 24.87 10.43 4.00
CA ILE A 166 25.29 11.83 3.95
C ILE A 166 24.85 12.54 5.22
N GLN A 167 23.59 12.41 5.62
CA GLN A 167 23.04 13.08 6.79
C GLN A 167 23.72 12.66 8.11
N THR A 168 24.18 11.41 8.25
CA THR A 168 24.93 10.96 9.44
C THR A 168 26.30 11.63 9.59
N ARG A 169 26.83 12.23 8.52
CA ARG A 169 28.12 12.95 8.53
C ARG A 169 27.98 14.45 8.77
N LEU A 170 26.76 14.96 8.88
CA LEU A 170 26.51 16.34 9.27
C LEU A 170 26.88 16.56 10.74
N ASN A 171 27.35 17.77 11.03
CA ASN A 171 27.65 18.20 12.40
C ASN A 171 26.37 18.23 13.25
N GLU A 172 26.53 18.28 14.58
CA GLU A 172 25.39 18.24 15.51
C GLU A 172 24.47 19.46 15.39
N ASP A 173 25.02 20.62 15.02
CA ASP A 173 24.32 21.90 14.86
C ASP A 173 23.66 22.10 13.49
N GLU A 174 23.97 21.23 12.52
CA GLU A 174 23.39 21.31 11.18
C GLU A 174 21.95 20.73 11.16
N GLU A 175 21.09 21.37 10.37
CA GLU A 175 19.74 20.88 10.11
C GLU A 175 19.79 19.46 9.51
N ARG A 176 18.90 18.57 9.97
CA ARG A 176 18.72 17.22 9.41
C ARG A 176 17.39 17.15 8.64
N PRO A 177 17.39 17.34 7.31
CA PRO A 177 16.15 17.42 6.53
C PRO A 177 15.29 16.15 6.53
N TRP A 178 15.91 14.99 6.77
CA TRP A 178 15.25 13.69 6.77
C TRP A 178 15.04 13.18 8.18
N THR A 179 13.81 12.83 8.50
CA THR A 179 13.51 12.12 9.75
C THR A 179 13.76 10.61 9.58
N VAL A 180 13.96 9.92 10.71
CA VAL A 180 14.04 8.44 10.73
C VAL A 180 12.78 7.82 10.14
N LEU A 181 11.60 8.37 10.46
CA LEU A 181 10.32 7.91 9.97
C LEU A 181 10.22 8.00 8.43
N GLU A 182 10.69 9.10 7.86
CA GLU A 182 10.69 9.30 6.40
C GLU A 182 11.58 8.32 5.68
N ILE A 183 12.76 8.01 6.22
CA ILE A 183 13.65 7.00 5.66
C ILE A 183 13.01 5.62 5.79
N ALA A 184 12.50 5.26 6.98
CA ALA A 184 11.84 3.99 7.23
C ALA A 184 10.65 3.74 6.28
N ALA A 185 9.85 4.77 5.99
CA ALA A 185 8.73 4.69 5.07
C ALA A 185 9.15 4.28 3.64
N ILE A 186 10.35 4.66 3.17
CA ILE A 186 10.85 4.22 1.86
C ILE A 186 11.13 2.72 1.84
N PHE A 187 11.73 2.19 2.92
CA PHE A 187 11.94 0.75 3.08
C PHE A 187 10.61 0.01 3.19
N GLU A 188 9.66 0.57 3.94
CA GLU A 188 8.32 0.01 4.12
C GLU A 188 7.55 -0.09 2.80
N ASN A 189 7.63 0.92 1.93
CA ASN A 189 6.96 0.89 0.63
C ASN A 189 7.49 -0.23 -0.28
N MET A 190 8.80 -0.43 -0.32
CA MET A 190 9.40 -1.55 -1.07
C MET A 190 9.09 -2.90 -0.41
N ALA A 191 9.10 -2.97 0.92
CA ALA A 191 8.72 -4.17 1.66
C ALA A 191 7.26 -4.57 1.36
N SER A 192 6.35 -3.60 1.37
CA SER A 192 4.95 -3.77 1.03
C SER A 192 4.76 -4.25 -0.41
N PHE A 193 5.51 -3.70 -1.36
CA PHE A 193 5.52 -4.20 -2.74
C PHE A 193 5.94 -5.68 -2.80
N TYR A 194 6.98 -6.07 -2.06
CA TYR A 194 7.41 -7.46 -1.98
C TYR A 194 6.42 -8.37 -1.27
N GLU A 195 5.73 -7.89 -0.25
CA GLU A 195 4.64 -8.63 0.40
C GLU A 195 3.51 -8.91 -0.61
N ARG A 196 3.04 -7.88 -1.33
CA ARG A 196 1.98 -8.00 -2.35
C ARG A 196 2.33 -8.94 -3.49
N THR A 197 3.61 -9.02 -3.84
CA THR A 197 4.12 -9.92 -4.90
C THR A 197 4.56 -11.29 -4.37
N ASN A 198 4.20 -11.65 -3.13
CA ASN A 198 4.55 -12.90 -2.44
C ASN A 198 6.05 -13.17 -2.27
N LYS A 199 6.88 -12.13 -2.35
CA LYS A 199 8.33 -12.16 -2.08
C LYS A 199 8.60 -11.87 -0.59
N PHE A 200 8.02 -12.68 0.30
CA PHE A 200 7.99 -12.44 1.75
C PHE A 200 9.36 -12.32 2.41
N ASP A 201 10.40 -12.93 1.84
CA ASP A 201 11.77 -12.90 2.38
C ASP A 201 12.42 -11.54 2.22
N TYR A 202 12.25 -10.95 1.03
CA TYR A 202 12.73 -9.60 0.76
C TYR A 202 11.91 -8.57 1.56
N ALA A 203 10.59 -8.76 1.67
CA ALA A 203 9.74 -7.94 2.53
C ALA A 203 10.19 -7.98 4.00
N THR A 204 10.39 -9.18 4.55
CA THR A 204 10.88 -9.40 5.92
C THR A 204 12.20 -8.65 6.17
N THR A 205 13.15 -8.79 5.24
CA THR A 205 14.45 -8.11 5.36
C THR A 205 14.28 -6.60 5.42
N LEU A 206 13.49 -6.01 4.52
CA LEU A 206 13.27 -4.56 4.47
C LEU A 206 12.51 -4.04 5.70
N TYR A 207 11.48 -4.74 6.18
CA TYR A 207 10.78 -4.35 7.42
C TYR A 207 11.71 -4.40 8.63
N ILE A 208 12.61 -5.39 8.74
CA ILE A 208 13.62 -5.44 9.81
C ILE A 208 14.60 -4.26 9.70
N GLN A 209 15.08 -3.95 8.48
CA GLN A 209 15.97 -2.81 8.27
C GLN A 209 15.28 -1.50 8.68
N ALA A 210 14.02 -1.29 8.29
CA ALA A 210 13.23 -0.13 8.69
C ALA A 210 13.08 -0.05 10.22
N ALA A 211 12.75 -1.16 10.88
CA ALA A 211 12.55 -1.20 12.34
C ALA A 211 13.85 -0.86 13.09
N ASN A 212 14.99 -1.32 12.58
CA ASN A 212 16.31 -1.02 13.13
C ASN A 212 16.75 0.43 12.93
N LEU A 213 16.01 1.29 12.23
CA LEU A 213 16.36 2.72 12.18
C LEU A 213 15.93 3.46 13.46
N PHE A 214 14.98 2.92 14.23
CA PHE A 214 14.42 3.58 15.41
C PHE A 214 15.18 3.22 16.69
N HIS A 215 15.91 4.19 17.24
CA HIS A 215 16.63 4.06 18.50
C HIS A 215 16.38 5.30 19.39
N PRO A 216 15.62 5.19 20.49
CA PRO A 216 14.88 3.99 20.96
C PRO A 216 13.73 3.58 20.02
N PRO A 217 13.18 2.35 20.17
CA PRO A 217 11.99 1.93 19.43
C PRO A 217 10.82 2.90 19.57
N SER A 218 10.03 3.04 18.51
CA SER A 218 8.86 3.92 18.45
C SER A 218 7.56 3.13 18.23
N CYS A 219 6.41 3.80 18.26
CA CYS A 219 5.15 3.16 17.89
C CYS A 219 5.16 2.60 16.47
N HIS A 220 5.88 3.25 15.56
CA HIS A 220 6.06 2.74 14.20
C HIS A 220 6.85 1.42 14.17
N SER A 221 7.81 1.22 15.09
CA SER A 221 8.51 -0.06 15.25
C SER A 221 7.54 -1.21 15.55
N VAL A 222 6.44 -0.96 16.27
CA VAL A 222 5.40 -1.97 16.57
C VAL A 222 4.75 -2.46 15.27
N ILE A 223 4.41 -1.54 14.37
CA ILE A 223 3.81 -1.86 13.06
C ILE A 223 4.79 -2.70 12.21
N LEU A 224 6.05 -2.26 12.11
CA LEU A 224 7.06 -2.95 11.31
C LEU A 224 7.33 -4.37 11.82
N LEU A 225 7.40 -4.57 13.14
CA LEU A 225 7.59 -5.91 13.74
C LEU A 225 6.39 -6.83 13.49
N ASN A 226 5.17 -6.29 13.48
CA ASN A 226 3.99 -7.06 13.10
C ASN A 226 4.03 -7.49 11.63
N ASN A 227 4.47 -6.61 10.73
CA ASN A 227 4.63 -6.94 9.31
C ASN A 227 5.69 -8.02 9.09
N VAL A 228 6.77 -8.01 9.88
CA VAL A 228 7.76 -9.11 9.91
C VAL A 228 7.10 -10.44 10.32
N GLY A 229 6.32 -10.44 11.41
CA GLY A 229 5.58 -11.62 11.84
C GLY A 229 4.61 -12.13 10.78
N ALA A 230 3.85 -11.22 10.16
CA ALA A 230 2.90 -11.54 9.10
C ALA A 230 3.57 -12.14 7.86
N CYS A 231 4.70 -11.58 7.41
CA CYS A 231 5.46 -12.12 6.28
C CYS A 231 6.00 -13.53 6.58
N ASN A 232 6.57 -13.73 7.78
CA ASN A 232 7.06 -15.04 8.21
C ASN A 232 5.93 -16.08 8.31
N MET A 233 4.75 -15.67 8.77
CA MET A 233 3.55 -16.50 8.79
C MET A 233 3.08 -16.85 7.37
N GLN A 234 3.06 -15.91 6.42
CA GLN A 234 2.53 -16.15 5.07
C GLN A 234 3.51 -16.88 4.13
N ARG A 235 4.82 -16.75 4.37
CA ARG A 235 5.85 -17.43 3.57
C ARG A 235 5.57 -18.94 3.51
N ARG A 236 5.55 -19.49 2.30
CA ARG A 236 5.51 -20.94 2.08
C ARG A 236 6.91 -21.51 2.19
N LEU A 237 7.06 -22.62 2.92
CA LEU A 237 8.34 -23.32 3.02
C LEU A 237 8.59 -24.11 1.73
N PRO A 238 9.70 -23.84 1.01
CA PRO A 238 10.14 -24.67 -0.11
C PRO A 238 10.40 -26.12 0.33
N SER A 239 10.21 -27.05 -0.61
CA SER A 239 10.55 -28.45 -0.39
C SER A 239 12.06 -28.61 -0.13
N GLY A 240 12.41 -29.15 1.03
CA GLY A 240 13.81 -29.40 1.42
C GLY A 240 14.40 -28.40 2.42
N GLU A 241 13.62 -27.40 2.89
CA GLU A 241 14.05 -26.62 4.05
C GLU A 241 14.01 -27.46 5.34
N PRO A 242 15.00 -27.31 6.25
CA PRO A 242 15.02 -28.06 7.51
C PRO A 242 13.91 -27.67 8.50
N MET A 243 13.37 -26.46 8.36
CA MET A 243 12.33 -25.92 9.25
C MET A 243 10.96 -26.44 8.84
N ASP A 244 10.19 -26.93 9.80
CA ASP A 244 8.80 -27.31 9.60
C ASP A 244 7.84 -26.12 9.78
N ARG A 245 6.58 -26.32 9.36
CA ARG A 245 5.56 -25.26 9.37
C ARG A 245 5.17 -24.81 10.78
N GLU A 246 5.15 -25.71 11.75
CA GLU A 246 4.82 -25.37 13.14
C GLU A 246 5.91 -24.49 13.74
N THR A 247 7.18 -24.87 13.56
CA THR A 247 8.34 -24.08 13.99
C THR A 247 8.35 -22.68 13.35
N GLN A 248 8.02 -22.58 12.05
CA GLN A 248 7.90 -21.30 11.35
C GLN A 248 6.81 -20.42 11.96
N LEU A 249 5.63 -20.99 12.24
CA LEU A 249 4.48 -20.26 12.80
C LEU A 249 4.78 -19.76 14.22
N GLU A 250 5.40 -20.58 15.06
CA GLU A 250 5.85 -20.16 16.41
C GLU A 250 6.93 -19.07 16.33
N SER A 251 7.83 -19.14 15.33
CA SER A 251 8.80 -18.05 15.07
C SER A 251 8.11 -16.75 14.65
N ALA A 252 7.10 -16.82 13.78
CA ALA A 252 6.30 -15.68 13.35
C ALA A 252 5.57 -15.02 14.53
N LYS A 253 4.98 -15.84 15.42
CA LYS A 253 4.30 -15.38 16.64
C LYS A 253 5.24 -14.58 17.56
N LYS A 254 6.49 -15.02 17.74
CA LYS A 254 7.49 -14.31 18.56
C LYS A 254 7.74 -12.87 18.10
N TRP A 255 7.64 -12.59 16.80
CA TRP A 255 7.75 -11.22 16.29
C TRP A 255 6.57 -10.34 16.71
N MET A 256 5.35 -10.90 16.73
CA MET A 256 4.14 -10.19 17.16
C MET A 256 4.14 -9.99 18.69
N GLU A 257 4.60 -10.98 19.46
CA GLU A 257 4.81 -10.84 20.91
C GLU A 257 5.87 -9.77 21.22
N LYS A 258 6.96 -9.73 20.44
CA LYS A 258 7.95 -8.66 20.54
C LYS A 258 7.35 -7.29 20.22
N ALA A 259 6.46 -7.18 19.24
CA ALA A 259 5.76 -5.93 18.94
C ALA A 259 4.92 -5.46 20.14
N LEU A 260 4.19 -6.37 20.79
CA LEU A 260 3.43 -6.08 22.02
C LEU A 260 4.34 -5.65 23.18
N ASP A 261 5.47 -6.33 23.37
CA ASP A 261 6.45 -5.96 24.39
C ASP A 261 7.02 -4.55 24.15
N VAL A 262 7.43 -4.24 22.91
CA VAL A 262 7.87 -2.89 22.52
C VAL A 262 6.78 -1.86 22.82
N ALA A 263 5.54 -2.12 22.41
CA ALA A 263 4.42 -1.22 22.66
C ALA A 263 4.19 -1.01 24.16
N SER A 264 4.32 -2.05 24.99
CA SER A 264 4.10 -1.95 26.44
C SER A 264 5.10 -1.03 27.15
N ASN A 265 6.31 -0.92 26.59
CA ASN A 265 7.41 -0.11 27.12
C ASN A 265 7.35 1.36 26.67
N ILE A 266 6.59 1.69 25.63
CA ILE A 266 6.41 3.07 25.15
C ILE A 266 5.30 3.76 25.96
N LYS A 267 5.66 4.82 26.68
CA LYS A 267 4.75 5.60 27.54
C LYS A 267 4.39 6.96 26.92
N PRO A 268 3.25 7.57 27.28
CA PRO A 268 2.94 8.95 26.92
C PRO A 268 4.06 9.92 27.39
N PRO A 269 4.38 10.98 26.63
CA PRO A 269 3.72 11.43 25.39
C PRO A 269 4.24 10.76 24.11
N ALA A 270 5.26 9.89 24.19
CA ALA A 270 5.81 9.21 23.01
C ALA A 270 4.86 8.13 22.44
N ARG A 271 3.98 7.58 23.28
CA ARG A 271 2.91 6.67 22.84
C ARG A 271 1.87 7.43 22.03
N THR A 272 1.68 7.03 20.79
CA THR A 272 0.63 7.50 19.89
C THR A 272 -0.41 6.40 19.64
N GLU A 273 -1.51 6.74 18.98
CA GLU A 273 -2.55 5.78 18.54
C GLU A 273 -1.97 4.64 17.69
N GLU A 274 -0.87 4.89 16.98
CA GLU A 274 -0.17 3.88 16.18
C GLU A 274 0.30 2.68 17.02
N CYS A 275 0.72 2.90 18.28
CA CYS A 275 1.05 1.80 19.19
C CYS A 275 -0.19 0.94 19.50
N ASP A 276 -1.35 1.59 19.71
CA ASP A 276 -2.59 0.89 20.06
C ASP A 276 -3.13 0.11 18.86
N GLN A 277 -3.13 0.73 17.68
CA GLN A 277 -3.43 0.05 16.41
C GLN A 277 -2.48 -1.12 16.17
N GLY A 278 -1.18 -0.93 16.42
CA GLY A 278 -0.18 -1.99 16.36
C GLY A 278 -0.46 -3.14 17.32
N CYS A 279 -0.91 -2.86 18.55
CA CYS A 279 -1.34 -3.91 19.49
C CYS A 279 -2.54 -4.70 18.96
N VAL A 280 -3.55 -4.02 18.40
CA VAL A 280 -4.72 -4.69 17.80
C VAL A 280 -4.29 -5.65 16.69
N VAL A 281 -3.42 -5.19 15.78
CA VAL A 281 -2.91 -6.00 14.66
C VAL A 281 -2.08 -7.18 15.16
N ALA A 282 -1.21 -6.96 16.16
CA ALA A 282 -0.42 -8.03 16.76
C ALA A 282 -1.32 -9.14 17.35
N LEU A 283 -2.33 -8.77 18.13
CA LEU A 283 -3.28 -9.71 18.73
C LEU A 283 -4.05 -10.50 17.66
N HIS A 284 -4.52 -9.81 16.62
CA HIS A 284 -5.20 -10.45 15.51
C HIS A 284 -4.30 -11.47 14.80
N ASN A 285 -3.08 -11.07 14.45
CA ASN A 285 -2.13 -11.94 13.75
C ASN A 285 -1.70 -13.13 14.61
N ILE A 286 -1.56 -12.96 15.93
CA ILE A 286 -1.34 -14.10 16.85
C ILE A 286 -2.53 -15.06 16.78
N GLY A 287 -3.76 -14.54 16.78
CA GLY A 287 -4.97 -15.37 16.59
C GLY A 287 -4.95 -16.16 15.28
N GLU A 288 -4.48 -15.57 14.18
CA GLU A 288 -4.32 -16.29 12.90
C GLU A 288 -3.22 -17.36 12.95
N VAL A 289 -2.13 -17.13 13.69
CA VAL A 289 -1.10 -18.15 13.91
C VAL A 289 -1.68 -19.31 14.71
N GLU A 290 -2.36 -19.05 15.83
CA GLU A 290 -2.99 -20.10 16.65
C GLU A 290 -4.03 -20.90 15.84
N GLU A 291 -4.82 -20.21 15.02
CA GLU A 291 -5.78 -20.86 14.11
C GLU A 291 -5.10 -21.82 13.13
N GLN A 292 -3.95 -21.42 12.55
CA GLN A 292 -3.18 -22.26 11.64
C GLN A 292 -2.48 -23.43 12.34
N LEU A 293 -2.15 -23.28 13.63
CA LEU A 293 -1.63 -24.35 14.48
C LEU A 293 -2.71 -25.32 14.96
N GLY A 294 -4.00 -25.06 14.66
CA GLY A 294 -5.11 -25.90 15.12
C GLY A 294 -5.61 -25.58 16.52
N LYS A 295 -5.06 -24.54 17.16
CA LYS A 295 -5.33 -24.11 18.54
C LYS A 295 -6.52 -23.14 18.56
N MET A 296 -7.71 -23.70 18.35
CA MET A 296 -8.93 -22.92 18.06
C MET A 296 -9.39 -22.07 19.26
N ASP A 297 -9.24 -22.55 20.48
CA ASP A 297 -9.66 -21.83 21.69
C ASP A 297 -8.73 -20.63 21.96
N GLU A 298 -7.43 -20.83 21.78
CA GLU A 298 -6.41 -19.79 21.86
C GLU A 298 -6.60 -18.73 20.77
N ALA A 299 -6.91 -19.15 19.54
CA ALA A 299 -7.24 -18.25 18.44
C ALA A 299 -8.47 -17.38 18.77
N MET A 300 -9.54 -17.99 19.28
CA MET A 300 -10.75 -17.28 19.69
C MET A 300 -10.46 -16.21 20.74
N LEU A 301 -9.69 -16.55 21.78
CA LEU A 301 -9.30 -15.61 22.83
C LEU A 301 -8.58 -14.40 22.23
N LYS A 302 -7.59 -14.64 21.35
CA LYS A 302 -6.80 -13.57 20.73
C LYS A 302 -7.63 -12.67 19.83
N PHE A 303 -8.56 -13.22 19.07
CA PHE A 303 -9.49 -12.41 18.28
C PHE A 303 -10.46 -11.59 19.13
N GLN A 304 -10.88 -12.10 20.29
CA GLN A 304 -11.72 -11.34 21.24
C GLN A 304 -10.93 -10.18 21.87
N GLU A 305 -9.68 -10.41 22.29
CA GLU A 305 -8.78 -9.36 22.78
C GLU A 305 -8.58 -8.27 21.71
N ALA A 306 -8.26 -8.67 20.47
CA ALA A 306 -8.09 -7.74 19.35
C ALA A 306 -9.36 -6.93 19.08
N GLN A 307 -10.54 -7.57 19.06
CA GLN A 307 -11.82 -6.90 18.81
C GLN A 307 -12.17 -5.90 19.92
N SER A 308 -11.96 -6.27 21.18
CA SER A 308 -12.22 -5.40 22.34
C SER A 308 -11.34 -4.16 22.29
N LEU A 309 -10.03 -4.31 22.03
CA LEU A 309 -9.12 -3.19 21.92
C LEU A 309 -9.45 -2.31 20.70
N ALA A 310 -9.76 -2.92 19.55
CA ALA A 310 -10.16 -2.19 18.35
C ALA A 310 -11.39 -1.32 18.58
N PHE A 311 -12.39 -1.84 19.32
CA PHE A 311 -13.57 -1.07 19.71
C PHE A 311 -13.20 0.12 20.60
N ALA A 312 -12.34 -0.10 21.61
CA ALA A 312 -11.95 0.94 22.56
C ALA A 312 -11.23 2.13 21.91
N ILE A 313 -10.45 1.88 20.85
CA ILE A 313 -9.70 2.92 20.13
C ILE A 313 -10.40 3.43 18.87
N GLY A 314 -11.59 2.92 18.54
CA GLY A 314 -12.33 3.32 17.34
C GLY A 314 -11.77 2.80 16.01
N PHE A 315 -10.97 1.73 16.04
CA PHE A 315 -10.38 1.12 14.84
C PHE A 315 -11.39 0.17 14.15
N ALA A 316 -12.33 0.75 13.40
CA ALA A 316 -13.50 0.05 12.85
C ALA A 316 -13.14 -1.15 11.95
N ASP A 317 -12.17 -1.00 11.06
CA ASP A 317 -11.77 -2.08 10.13
C ASP A 317 -11.23 -3.29 10.89
N ALA A 318 -10.36 -3.06 11.88
CA ALA A 318 -9.82 -4.13 12.70
C ALA A 318 -10.88 -4.78 13.60
N TYR A 319 -11.84 -4.00 14.11
CA TYR A 319 -12.99 -4.54 14.86
C TYR A 319 -13.82 -5.50 14.01
N GLN A 320 -14.11 -5.13 12.76
CA GLN A 320 -14.85 -5.98 11.83
C GLN A 320 -14.05 -7.24 11.47
N ASN A 321 -12.76 -7.09 11.15
CA ASN A 321 -11.89 -8.22 10.79
C ASN A 321 -11.77 -9.25 11.92
N ALA A 322 -11.60 -8.79 13.17
CA ALA A 322 -11.57 -9.66 14.33
C ALA A 322 -12.92 -10.38 14.56
N GLY A 323 -14.05 -9.70 14.32
CA GLY A 323 -15.37 -10.33 14.39
C GLY A 323 -15.58 -11.41 13.34
N VAL A 324 -15.18 -11.16 12.09
CA VAL A 324 -15.22 -12.15 10.99
C VAL A 324 -14.35 -13.37 11.33
N ALA A 325 -13.17 -13.16 11.93
CA ALA A 325 -12.30 -14.25 12.36
C ALA A 325 -12.95 -15.10 13.47
N GLN A 326 -13.62 -14.49 14.44
CA GLN A 326 -14.36 -15.24 15.47
C GLN A 326 -15.48 -16.10 14.86
N GLU A 327 -16.28 -15.56 13.94
CA GLU A 327 -17.32 -16.34 13.26
C GLU A 327 -16.74 -17.51 12.45
N ARG A 328 -15.56 -17.30 11.83
CA ARG A 328 -14.82 -18.37 11.16
C ARG A 328 -14.41 -19.48 12.13
N ILE A 329 -13.89 -19.14 13.32
CA ILE A 329 -13.53 -20.15 14.33
C ILE A 329 -14.77 -20.92 14.80
N LYS A 330 -15.89 -20.24 15.08
CA LYS A 330 -17.16 -20.90 15.46
C LYS A 330 -17.63 -21.88 14.38
N ALA A 331 -17.58 -21.47 13.11
CA ALA A 331 -17.95 -22.34 11.99
C ALA A 331 -17.04 -23.57 11.88
N LYS A 332 -15.73 -23.41 12.12
CA LYS A 332 -14.76 -24.52 12.12
C LYS A 332 -15.03 -25.50 13.25
N GLN A 333 -15.25 -25.00 14.46
CA GLN A 333 -15.61 -25.83 15.63
C GLN A 333 -16.94 -26.57 15.42
N ALA A 334 -17.91 -25.93 14.76
CA ALA A 334 -19.19 -26.54 14.40
C ALA A 334 -19.12 -27.50 13.19
N GLY A 335 -17.97 -27.63 12.52
CA GLY A 335 -17.84 -28.44 11.30
C GLY A 335 -18.63 -27.90 10.10
N THR A 336 -19.06 -26.64 10.14
CA THR A 336 -19.83 -25.97 9.08
C THR A 336 -18.98 -25.02 8.24
N TYR A 337 -17.72 -24.83 8.60
CA TYR A 337 -16.80 -23.99 7.84
C TYR A 337 -16.56 -24.55 6.44
N GLU A 338 -16.71 -23.68 5.46
CA GLU A 338 -16.38 -23.95 4.08
C GLU A 338 -15.28 -23.00 3.63
N SER A 339 -14.16 -23.55 3.14
CA SER A 339 -13.07 -22.74 2.62
C SER A 339 -13.51 -21.98 1.36
N PRO A 340 -12.89 -20.82 1.05
CA PRO A 340 -13.17 -20.12 -0.19
C PRO A 340 -12.88 -20.95 -1.44
N GLU A 341 -11.90 -21.85 -1.41
CA GLU A 341 -11.66 -22.78 -2.52
C GLU A 341 -12.81 -23.78 -2.68
N ASP A 342 -13.29 -24.37 -1.59
CA ASP A 342 -14.36 -25.36 -1.62
C ASP A 342 -15.68 -24.72 -2.04
N ARG A 343 -15.97 -23.51 -1.55
CA ARG A 343 -17.11 -22.71 -2.00
C ARG A 343 -17.08 -22.48 -3.50
N LYS A 344 -15.94 -22.03 -4.05
CA LYS A 344 -15.78 -21.81 -5.48
C LYS A 344 -15.94 -23.09 -6.29
N LYS A 345 -15.40 -24.22 -5.81
CA LYS A 345 -15.56 -25.52 -6.47
C LYS A 345 -17.04 -25.92 -6.51
N ARG A 346 -17.76 -25.78 -5.39
CA ARG A 346 -19.19 -26.07 -5.31
C ARG A 346 -20.02 -25.17 -6.21
N GLU A 347 -19.77 -23.86 -6.21
CA GLU A 347 -20.46 -22.91 -7.08
C GLU A 347 -20.20 -23.21 -8.57
N LYS A 348 -18.96 -23.56 -8.93
CA LYS A 348 -18.61 -23.95 -10.30
C LYS A 348 -19.29 -25.25 -10.72
N GLU A 349 -19.36 -26.23 -9.82
CA GLU A 349 -20.07 -27.49 -10.04
C GLU A 349 -21.58 -27.27 -10.21
N GLU A 350 -22.17 -26.43 -9.37
CA GLU A 350 -23.58 -26.07 -9.46
C GLU A 350 -23.89 -25.35 -10.78
N GLN A 351 -23.03 -24.40 -11.19
CA GLN A 351 -23.15 -23.72 -12.47
C GLN A 351 -23.08 -24.71 -13.64
N ARG A 352 -22.14 -25.68 -13.60
CA ARG A 352 -22.04 -26.74 -14.62
C ARG A 352 -23.35 -27.54 -14.72
N ARG A 353 -23.94 -27.93 -13.59
CA ARG A 353 -25.21 -28.66 -13.55
C ARG A 353 -26.36 -27.86 -14.15
N ILE A 354 -26.42 -26.56 -13.87
CA ILE A 354 -27.42 -25.65 -14.45
C ILE A 354 -27.25 -25.57 -15.98
N ASP A 355 -26.02 -25.46 -16.47
CA ASP A 355 -25.72 -25.36 -17.90
C ASP A 355 -26.01 -26.68 -18.65
N GLU A 356 -25.71 -27.83 -18.04
CA GLU A 356 -26.09 -29.16 -18.55
C GLU A 356 -27.62 -29.32 -18.62
N ALA A 357 -28.35 -28.89 -17.58
CA ALA A 357 -29.81 -28.92 -17.57
C ALA A 357 -30.45 -28.01 -18.63
N ARG A 358 -29.80 -26.88 -18.98
CA ARG A 358 -30.25 -25.97 -20.05
C ARG A 358 -30.01 -26.53 -21.45
N THR A 359 -28.97 -27.34 -21.64
CA THR A 359 -28.59 -27.88 -22.95
C THR A 359 -29.19 -29.27 -23.23
N GLY A 360 -29.58 -30.00 -22.19
CA GLY A 360 -30.05 -31.39 -22.28
C GLY A 360 -31.53 -31.62 -22.59
N GLY A 361 -32.28 -30.70 -23.23
CA GLY A 361 -33.74 -30.89 -23.28
C GLY A 361 -34.61 -30.11 -24.28
N LEU A 362 -34.09 -29.61 -25.41
CA LEU A 362 -34.96 -29.18 -26.51
C LEU A 362 -34.70 -30.05 -27.75
N PRO A 363 -35.61 -31.00 -28.10
CA PRO A 363 -35.48 -31.73 -29.35
C PRO A 363 -35.55 -30.76 -30.54
N PRO A 364 -34.82 -31.02 -31.64
CA PRO A 364 -34.86 -30.17 -32.81
C PRO A 364 -36.30 -30.12 -33.37
N LEU A 365 -36.81 -28.92 -33.62
CA LEU A 365 -38.07 -28.71 -34.32
C LEU A 365 -37.96 -29.24 -35.76
N THR A 366 -38.34 -30.50 -35.96
CA THR A 366 -38.58 -31.04 -37.29
C THR A 366 -39.89 -30.48 -37.81
N LEU A 367 -39.83 -29.31 -38.46
CA LEU A 367 -40.91 -28.86 -39.32
C LEU A 367 -41.01 -29.84 -40.49
N SER A 368 -41.93 -30.80 -40.35
CA SER A 368 -42.41 -31.65 -41.44
C SER A 368 -42.66 -30.77 -42.66
N LYS A 369 -41.83 -30.93 -43.70
CA LYS A 369 -42.15 -30.40 -45.02
C LYS A 369 -43.37 -31.15 -45.50
N ALA A 370 -44.54 -30.53 -45.34
CA ALA A 370 -45.73 -30.88 -46.12
C ALA A 370 -45.31 -30.89 -47.60
N GLY A 371 -45.28 -32.07 -48.20
CA GLY A 371 -44.98 -32.24 -49.62
C GLY A 371 -46.01 -31.46 -50.44
N PRO A 372 -45.59 -30.76 -51.51
CA PRO A 372 -46.56 -30.17 -52.42
C PRO A 372 -47.24 -31.29 -53.18
N GLY A 373 -48.51 -31.52 -52.86
CA GLY A 373 -49.42 -32.25 -53.72
C GLY A 373 -49.63 -31.45 -55.01
N SER A 374 -48.89 -31.80 -56.07
CA SER A 374 -49.24 -31.38 -57.43
C SER A 374 -50.30 -32.33 -57.97
N ARG A 375 -51.55 -31.86 -57.90
CA ARG A 375 -52.66 -32.39 -58.68
C ARG A 375 -52.32 -32.31 -60.16
N LYS A 376 -52.57 -33.40 -60.87
CA LYS A 376 -52.81 -33.42 -62.32
C LYS A 376 -53.89 -32.39 -62.68
N ARG A 377 -53.66 -31.59 -63.72
CA ARG A 377 -54.70 -31.06 -64.60
C ARG A 377 -54.20 -31.15 -66.04
N GLU A 378 -55.12 -31.70 -66.83
CA GLU A 378 -55.29 -31.84 -68.29
C GLU A 378 -54.24 -31.24 -69.22
#